data_AF-A0AAN8K538-F1
#
_entry.id   AF-A0AAN8K538-F1
#
_cell.length_a   1.000
_cell.length_b   1.000
_cell.length_c   1.000
_cell.angle_alpha   90.00
_cell.angle_beta   90.00
_cell.angle_gamma   90.00
#
_symmetry.space_group_name_H-M   'P 1'
#
loop_
_entity.id
_entity.type
_entity.pdbx_description
1 polymer ?
#
loop_
_entity_poly.entity_id
_entity_poly.type
_entity_poly.pdbx_seq_one_letter_code
_entity_poly.pdbx_strand_id
1 'polypeptide(L)'
;MSCDDEILDALARLGNDNDLSSDVCSQLERFVWVLYRSKLHTTVKELRWFLFSNRAAEGENLPPTSASMDLHIRRTHYIAMIWKKADKNHPCLPAPAEFGWTFDAC
;
A
#
# COMPACT_ATOMS: atom_id res chain seq x y z
N MET A 1 -10.85 -17.24 -8.60
CA MET A 1 -10.15 -15.98 -8.29
C MET A 1 -9.54 -15.52 -9.59
N SER A 2 -10.08 -14.48 -10.22
CA SER A 2 -9.35 -13.85 -11.33
C SER A 2 -8.12 -13.22 -10.70
N CYS A 3 -6.92 -13.67 -11.04
CA CYS A 3 -5.73 -12.85 -10.78
C CYS A 3 -5.94 -11.57 -11.58
N ASP A 4 -5.96 -10.45 -10.87
CA ASP A 4 -5.98 -9.15 -11.51
C ASP A 4 -4.53 -8.87 -11.88
N ASP A 5 -4.15 -9.19 -13.11
CA ASP A 5 -2.76 -9.15 -13.56
C ASP A 5 -2.14 -7.76 -13.37
N GLU A 6 -2.95 -6.70 -13.42
CA GLU A 6 -2.54 -5.32 -13.14
C GLU A 6 -2.14 -5.11 -11.67
N ILE A 7 -2.84 -5.76 -10.73
CA ILE A 7 -2.49 -5.70 -9.31
C ILE A 7 -1.20 -6.48 -9.06
N LEU A 8 -1.04 -7.62 -9.72
CA LEU A 8 0.20 -8.41 -9.61
C LEU A 8 1.40 -7.66 -10.19
N ASP A 9 1.24 -7.01 -11.34
CA ASP A 9 2.28 -6.16 -11.93
C ASP A 9 2.66 -5.01 -10.98
N ALA A 10 1.67 -4.32 -10.42
CA ALA A 10 1.91 -3.25 -9.46
C ALA A 10 2.67 -3.74 -8.22
N LEU A 11 2.30 -4.90 -7.68
CA LEU A 11 3.02 -5.53 -6.56
C LEU A 11 4.46 -5.91 -6.94
N ALA A 12 4.68 -6.44 -8.14
CA ALA A 12 6.01 -6.81 -8.61
C ALA A 12 6.95 -5.61 -8.81
N ARG A 13 6.38 -4.45 -9.16
CA ARG A 13 7.10 -3.18 -9.38
C ARG A 13 7.54 -2.49 -8.09
N LEU A 14 6.95 -2.85 -6.94
CA LEU A 14 7.41 -2.34 -5.64
C LEU A 14 8.92 -2.57 -5.45
N GLY A 15 9.60 -1.52 -5.03
CA GLY A 15 11.03 -1.50 -4.76
C GLY A 15 11.97 -1.61 -5.97
N ASN A 16 11.47 -1.51 -7.22
CA ASN A 16 12.32 -1.42 -8.42
C ASN A 16 12.89 -0.01 -8.63
N ASP A 17 12.03 1.00 -8.52
CA ASP A 17 12.37 2.41 -8.75
C ASP A 17 12.41 3.20 -7.44
N ASN A 18 13.05 4.37 -7.44
CA ASN A 18 13.07 5.25 -6.27
C ASN A 18 11.68 5.88 -6.03
N ASP A 19 10.92 6.14 -7.09
CA ASP A 19 9.63 6.81 -7.03
C ASP A 19 8.48 5.84 -7.34
N LEU A 20 7.39 6.02 -6.60
CA LEU A 20 6.13 5.31 -6.83
C LEU A 20 5.32 6.04 -7.90
N SER A 21 5.01 5.36 -8.99
CA SER A 21 4.14 5.91 -10.02
C SER A 21 2.67 5.90 -9.58
N SER A 22 1.90 6.86 -10.09
CA SER A 22 0.48 6.99 -9.74
C SER A 22 -0.33 5.74 -10.09
N ASP A 23 0.02 5.04 -11.17
CA ASP A 23 -0.66 3.80 -11.58
C ASP A 23 -0.45 2.67 -10.57
N VAL A 24 0.78 2.50 -10.04
CA VAL A 24 1.07 1.52 -8.99
C VAL A 24 0.23 1.83 -7.75
N CYS A 25 0.20 3.09 -7.32
CA CYS A 25 -0.62 3.52 -6.18
C CYS A 25 -2.10 3.19 -6.38
N SER A 26 -2.66 3.49 -7.57
CA SER A 26 -4.06 3.20 -7.88
C SER A 26 -4.37 1.69 -7.87
N GLN A 27 -3.48 0.84 -8.40
CA GLN A 27 -3.68 -0.61 -8.38
C GLN A 27 -3.54 -1.20 -6.96
N LEU A 28 -2.68 -0.63 -6.12
CA LEU A 28 -2.58 -1.02 -4.71
C LEU A 28 -3.81 -0.56 -3.90
N GLU A 29 -4.43 0.57 -4.22
CA GLU A 29 -5.74 0.92 -3.67
C GLU A 29 -6.82 -0.07 -4.11
N ARG A 30 -6.82 -0.49 -5.38
CA ARG A 30 -7.74 -1.52 -5.90
C ARG A 30 -7.54 -2.86 -5.20
N PHE A 31 -6.31 -3.22 -4.84
CA PHE A 31 -6.03 -4.41 -4.05
C PHE A 31 -6.78 -4.42 -2.70
N VAL A 32 -6.97 -3.26 -2.06
CA VAL A 32 -7.79 -3.16 -0.84
C VAL A 32 -9.23 -3.59 -1.11
N TRP A 33 -9.82 -3.25 -2.25
CA TRP A 33 -11.19 -3.66 -2.58
C TRP A 33 -11.31 -5.18 -2.68
N VAL A 34 -10.30 -5.82 -3.29
CA VAL A 34 -10.22 -7.29 -3.40
C VAL A 34 -10.15 -7.92 -2.00
N LEU A 35 -9.33 -7.37 -1.10
CA LEU A 35 -9.20 -7.87 0.28
C LEU A 35 -10.54 -7.79 1.04
N TYR A 36 -11.26 -6.68 0.89
CA TYR A 36 -12.56 -6.48 1.54
C TYR A 36 -13.74 -7.07 0.76
N ARG A 37 -13.46 -7.81 -0.33
CA ARG A 37 -14.46 -8.44 -1.21
C ARG A 37 -15.55 -7.47 -1.70
N SER A 38 -15.18 -6.20 -1.83
CA SER A 38 -16.09 -5.18 -2.34
C SER A 38 -16.09 -5.23 -3.86
N LYS A 39 -17.30 -5.22 -4.45
CA LYS A 39 -17.48 -5.05 -5.90
C LYS A 39 -17.59 -3.57 -6.29
N LEU A 40 -17.48 -2.66 -5.32
CA LEU A 40 -17.56 -1.23 -5.55
C LEU A 40 -16.19 -0.72 -5.99
N HIS A 41 -16.11 -0.23 -7.23
CA HIS A 41 -14.97 0.51 -7.73
C HIS A 41 -15.04 1.95 -7.18
N THR A 42 -14.60 2.14 -5.95
CA THR A 42 -14.68 3.42 -5.23
C THR A 42 -13.38 3.67 -4.48
N THR A 43 -13.04 4.91 -4.15
CA THR A 43 -11.85 5.21 -3.35
C THR A 43 -11.83 4.44 -2.02
N VAL A 44 -10.65 4.21 -1.44
CA VAL A 44 -10.51 3.56 -0.12
C VAL A 44 -11.34 4.30 0.96
N LYS A 45 -11.44 5.63 0.85
CA LYS A 45 -12.28 6.47 1.70
C LYS A 45 -13.76 6.12 1.58
N GLU A 46 -14.28 6.02 0.37
CA GLU A 46 -15.68 5.67 0.11
C GLU A 46 -15.99 4.25 0.55
N LEU A 47 -15.09 3.29 0.32
CA LEU A 47 -15.23 1.93 0.81
C LEU A 47 -15.28 1.88 2.34
N ARG A 48 -14.37 2.60 3.02
CA ARG A 48 -14.36 2.69 4.48
C ARG A 48 -15.67 3.28 5.00
N TRP A 49 -16.16 4.36 4.38
CA TRP A 49 -17.44 4.97 4.75
C TRP A 49 -18.61 4.00 4.54
N PHE A 50 -18.69 3.34 3.39
CA PHE A 50 -19.73 2.37 3.07
C PHE A 50 -19.79 1.22 4.09
N LEU A 51 -18.65 0.63 4.45
CA LEU A 51 -18.58 -0.46 5.41
C LEU A 51 -18.98 -0.01 6.83
N PHE A 52 -18.56 1.19 7.22
CA PHE A 52 -18.92 1.80 8.49
C PHE A 52 -20.43 2.10 8.58
N SER A 53 -20.99 2.79 7.57
CA SER A 53 -22.41 3.19 7.56
C SER A 53 -23.35 1.99 7.55
N ASN A 54 -23.00 0.90 6.88
CA ASN A 54 -23.79 -0.33 6.85
C ASN A 54 -23.52 -1.29 8.02
N ARG A 55 -22.68 -0.90 8.99
CA ARG A 55 -22.24 -1.76 10.11
C ARG A 55 -21.68 -3.12 9.65
N ALA A 56 -21.06 -3.14 8.48
CA ALA A 56 -20.48 -4.35 7.89
C ALA A 56 -19.07 -4.65 8.46
N ALA A 57 -18.41 -3.64 9.02
CA ALA A 57 -17.14 -3.76 9.73
C ALA A 57 -16.96 -2.64 10.77
N GLU A 58 -16.08 -2.87 11.75
CA GLU A 58 -15.79 -1.92 12.83
C GLU A 58 -14.31 -1.95 13.24
N GLY A 59 -13.84 -0.85 13.84
CA GLY A 59 -12.47 -0.75 14.36
C GLY A 59 -11.40 -1.05 13.31
N GLU A 60 -10.53 -2.01 13.63
CA GLU A 60 -9.43 -2.49 12.78
C GLU A 60 -9.90 -3.30 11.57
N ASN A 61 -11.15 -3.78 11.58
CA ASN A 61 -11.74 -4.48 10.43
C ASN A 61 -12.19 -3.52 9.33
N LEU A 62 -12.07 -2.21 9.50
CA LEU A 62 -12.31 -1.24 8.44
C LEU A 62 -11.07 -1.08 7.56
N PRO A 63 -11.23 -0.83 6.25
CA PRO A 63 -10.12 -0.48 5.36
C PRO A 63 -9.30 0.70 5.91
N PRO A 64 -8.01 0.82 5.57
CA PRO A 64 -7.18 1.94 6.01
C PRO A 64 -7.81 3.28 5.63
N THR A 65 -7.47 4.35 6.36
CA THR A 65 -7.77 5.71 5.88
C THR A 65 -6.88 6.05 4.69
N SER A 66 -7.24 7.06 3.87
CA SER A 66 -6.40 7.47 2.74
C SER A 66 -4.97 7.83 3.16
N ALA A 67 -4.80 8.51 4.30
CA ALA A 67 -3.49 8.82 4.85
C ALA A 67 -2.72 7.56 5.28
N SER A 68 -3.40 6.61 5.95
CA SER A 68 -2.77 5.34 6.32
C SER A 68 -2.41 4.51 5.09
N MET A 69 -3.22 4.57 4.02
CA MET A 69 -2.98 3.87 2.77
C MET A 69 -1.72 4.38 2.08
N ASP A 70 -1.56 5.69 1.93
CA ASP A 70 -0.35 6.32 1.38
C ASP A 70 0.90 5.88 2.17
N LEU A 71 0.84 5.92 3.50
CA LEU A 71 1.93 5.46 4.36
C LEU A 71 2.22 3.96 4.17
N HIS A 72 1.20 3.10 4.07
CA HIS A 72 1.40 1.68 3.82
C HIS A 72 2.09 1.42 2.48
N ILE A 73 1.68 2.11 1.41
CA ILE A 73 2.29 1.98 0.09
C ILE A 73 3.77 2.37 0.16
N ARG A 74 4.08 3.57 0.68
CA ARG A 74 5.47 4.06 0.81
C ARG A 74 6.34 3.10 1.63
N ARG A 75 5.84 2.65 2.77
CA ARG A 75 6.58 1.74 3.65
C ARG A 75 6.80 0.38 2.98
N THR A 76 5.78 -0.16 2.32
CA THR A 76 5.90 -1.46 1.62
C THR A 76 6.88 -1.37 0.46
N HIS A 77 6.87 -0.26 -0.27
CA HIS A 77 7.85 0.01 -1.33
C HIS A 77 9.28 0.01 -0.80
N TYR A 78 9.54 0.74 0.29
CA TYR A 78 10.86 0.76 0.92
C TYR A 78 11.30 -0.62 1.43
N ILE A 79 10.40 -1.35 2.09
CA ILE A 79 10.68 -2.73 2.52
C ILE A 79 11.04 -3.59 1.31
N ALA A 80 10.28 -3.52 0.21
CA ALA A 80 10.59 -4.25 -1.02
C ALA A 80 11.99 -3.87 -1.59
N MET A 81 12.39 -2.60 -1.53
CA MET A 81 13.75 -2.18 -1.93
C MET A 81 14.84 -2.87 -1.09
N ILE A 82 14.62 -3.03 0.22
CA ILE A 82 15.54 -3.76 1.11
C ILE A 82 15.64 -5.22 0.67
N TRP A 83 14.49 -5.90 0.53
CA TRP A 83 14.47 -7.33 0.18
C TRP A 83 15.10 -7.62 -1.18
N LYS A 84 14.90 -6.74 -2.17
CA LYS A 84 15.51 -6.86 -3.50
C LYS A 84 17.03 -6.65 -3.51
N LYS A 85 17.59 -6.08 -2.45
CA LYS A 85 19.04 -5.85 -2.28
C LYS A 85 19.62 -6.67 -1.12
N ALA A 86 18.90 -7.69 -0.63
CA ALA A 86 19.29 -8.49 0.52
C ALA A 86 20.57 -9.32 0.29
N ASP A 87 20.97 -9.52 -0.98
CA ASP A 87 22.23 -10.15 -1.38
C ASP A 87 23.46 -9.26 -1.18
N LYS A 88 23.26 -7.93 -1.06
CA LYS A 88 24.35 -6.96 -0.95
C LYS A 88 24.62 -6.64 0.50
N ASN A 89 25.89 -6.75 0.89
CA ASN A 89 26.35 -6.17 2.15
C ASN A 89 26.28 -4.63 2.04
N HIS A 90 25.61 -3.98 2.99
CA HIS A 90 25.42 -2.52 3.04
C HIS A 90 24.79 -1.92 1.76
N PRO A 91 23.54 -2.28 1.43
CA PRO A 91 22.88 -1.75 0.24
C PRO A 91 22.68 -0.24 0.34
N CYS A 92 23.00 0.50 -0.73
CA CYS A 92 22.65 1.91 -0.83
C CYS A 92 21.13 2.04 -1.00
N LEU A 93 20.49 2.65 -0.01
CA LEU A 93 19.05 2.87 0.10
C LEU A 93 18.79 4.34 0.48
N PRO A 94 17.66 4.92 0.02
CA PRO A 94 17.24 6.25 0.44
C PRO A 94 16.89 6.27 1.94
N ALA A 95 16.72 7.46 2.51
CA ALA A 95 16.42 7.56 3.93
C ALA A 95 15.00 7.03 4.24
N PRO A 96 14.78 6.23 5.31
CA PRO A 96 13.45 5.77 5.69
C PRO A 96 12.43 6.90 5.90
N ALA A 97 12.90 8.10 6.29
CA ALA A 97 12.04 9.26 6.49
C ALA A 97 11.29 9.68 5.22
N GLU A 98 11.84 9.42 4.04
CA GLU A 98 11.20 9.70 2.75
C GLU A 98 10.02 8.75 2.47
N PHE A 99 9.97 7.62 3.19
CA PHE A 99 8.98 6.55 3.01
C PHE A 99 8.00 6.43 4.18
N GLY A 100 7.82 7.50 4.93
CA GLY A 100 6.77 7.60 5.95
C GLY A 100 7.16 7.07 7.33
N TRP A 101 8.45 6.90 7.61
CA TRP A 101 8.94 6.75 8.99
C TRP A 101 9.31 8.09 9.60
N THR A 102 9.18 8.19 10.91
CA THR A 102 9.70 9.32 11.71
C THR A 102 10.70 8.77 12.69
N PHE A 103 11.78 9.49 12.93
CA PHE A 103 12.68 9.18 14.04
C PHE A 103 12.03 9.70 15.32
N ASP A 104 12.05 8.88 16.37
CA ASP A 104 11.67 9.36 17.69
C ASP A 104 12.63 10.48 18.10
N ALA A 105 12.08 11.57 18.62
CA ALA A 105 12.89 12.61 19.22
C ALA A 105 13.52 12.04 20.51
N CYS A 106 14.85 12.07 20.60
CA CYS A 106 15.58 11.77 21.83
C CYS A 106 15.20 12.72 22.96
#